data_AF-A0A1M7PGZ2-F1
#
_entry.id   AF-A0A1M7PGZ2-F1
#
_cell.length_a   1.000
_cell.length_b   1.000
_cell.length_c   1.000
_cell.angle_alpha   90.00
_cell.angle_beta   90.00
_cell.angle_gamma   90.00
#
_symmetry.space_group_name_H-M   'P 1'
#
loop_
_entity.id
_entity.type
_entity.pdbx_description
1 polymer ?
#
loop_
_entity_poly.entity_id
_entity_poly.type
_entity_poly.pdbx_seq_one_letter_code
_entity_poly.pdbx_strand_id
1 'polypeptide(L)'
;MIDSTYVDYIRDDLNRMAADQLSKGLLSPEGADLIHHVVNAPTASDDDGITIGRFVMPLHGGVNLIRLFVIRGPEGQYILYVPEQPAAPTDRIFHENHDWTRTGYVLGEFLGKPGGLEYMMNLVQEDQRQHVADYFEEITRLPSSWIKEALVFQPVTGETYLHQIQAIVNR
;
A
#
# COMPACT_ATOMS: atom_id res chain seq x y z
N MET A 1 -10.57 17.49 -13.04
CA MET A 1 -11.29 16.49 -13.84
C MET A 1 -10.39 15.27 -13.87
N ILE A 2 -10.83 14.17 -13.24
CA ILE A 2 -10.05 12.94 -13.17
C ILE A 2 -10.22 12.22 -14.51
N ASP A 3 -9.12 11.76 -15.12
CA ASP A 3 -9.14 11.07 -16.40
C ASP A 3 -9.74 9.67 -16.25
N SER A 4 -10.92 9.46 -16.83
CA SER A 4 -11.64 8.17 -16.80
C SER A 4 -10.81 7.04 -17.42
N THR A 5 -9.95 7.37 -18.37
CA THR A 5 -9.05 6.42 -19.03
C THR A 5 -8.04 5.81 -18.06
N TYR A 6 -7.67 6.56 -17.02
CA TYR A 6 -6.71 6.11 -16.01
C TYR A 6 -7.37 5.19 -14.95
N VAL A 7 -8.65 5.39 -14.66
CA VAL A 7 -9.42 4.52 -13.74
C VAL A 7 -9.58 3.13 -14.34
N ASP A 8 -9.90 3.05 -15.63
CA ASP A 8 -10.02 1.76 -16.34
C ASP A 8 -8.67 1.05 -16.42
N TYR A 9 -7.57 1.79 -16.64
CA TYR A 9 -6.22 1.23 -16.57
C TYR A 9 -5.90 0.62 -15.20
N ILE A 10 -6.19 1.32 -14.09
CA ILE A 10 -5.98 0.76 -12.74
C ILE A 10 -6.80 -0.52 -12.54
N ARG A 11 -8.06 -0.52 -12.99
CA ARG A 11 -8.94 -1.69 -12.86
C ARG A 11 -8.33 -2.90 -13.56
N ASP A 12 -7.97 -2.74 -14.83
CA ASP A 12 -7.44 -3.82 -15.66
C ASP A 12 -6.09 -4.34 -15.11
N ASP A 13 -5.23 -3.43 -14.66
CA ASP A 13 -3.93 -3.78 -14.11
C ASP A 13 -4.04 -4.53 -12.78
N LEU A 14 -4.90 -4.06 -11.86
CA LEU A 14 -5.13 -4.75 -10.58
C LEU A 14 -5.79 -6.12 -10.77
N ASN A 15 -6.75 -6.26 -11.69
CA ASN A 15 -7.33 -7.56 -12.04
C ASN A 15 -6.26 -8.52 -12.57
N ARG A 16 -5.38 -8.05 -13.45
CA ARG A 16 -4.28 -8.84 -14.01
C ARG A 16 -3.28 -9.27 -12.93
N MET A 17 -2.88 -8.34 -12.07
CA MET A 17 -1.94 -8.61 -10.96
C MET A 17 -2.53 -9.59 -9.94
N ALA A 18 -3.81 -9.44 -9.58
CA ALA A 18 -4.48 -10.34 -8.66
C ALA A 18 -4.54 -11.76 -9.23
N ALA A 19 -4.91 -11.91 -10.51
CA ALA A 19 -4.93 -13.21 -11.19
C ALA A 19 -3.54 -13.85 -11.27
N ASP A 20 -2.49 -13.06 -11.57
CA ASP A 20 -1.11 -13.54 -11.62
C ASP A 20 -0.63 -14.03 -10.24
N GLN A 21 -0.80 -13.22 -9.18
CA GLN A 21 -0.38 -13.58 -7.82
C GLN A 21 -1.18 -14.76 -7.27
N LEU A 22 -2.48 -14.87 -7.58
CA LEU A 22 -3.30 -16.03 -7.25
C LEU A 22 -2.78 -17.30 -7.95
N SER A 23 -2.47 -17.22 -9.25
CA SER A 23 -1.96 -18.36 -10.02
C SER A 23 -0.61 -18.88 -9.51
N LYS A 24 0.20 -18.00 -8.90
CA LYS A 24 1.49 -18.31 -8.28
C LYS A 24 1.37 -18.75 -6.82
N GLY A 25 0.17 -18.75 -6.24
CA GLY A 25 -0.05 -19.04 -4.81
C GLY A 25 0.50 -17.98 -3.85
N LEU A 26 0.71 -16.75 -4.33
CA LEU A 26 1.19 -15.61 -3.54
C LEU A 26 0.06 -14.76 -2.94
N LEU A 27 -1.17 -14.97 -3.44
CA LEU A 27 -2.41 -14.34 -2.99
C LEU A 27 -3.46 -15.43 -2.75
N SER A 28 -4.20 -15.34 -1.65
CA SER A 28 -5.29 -16.26 -1.34
C SER A 28 -6.51 -16.04 -2.25
N PRO A 29 -7.39 -17.05 -2.44
CA PRO A 29 -8.66 -16.85 -3.13
C PRO A 29 -9.50 -15.74 -2.50
N GLU A 30 -9.57 -15.68 -1.17
CA GLU A 30 -10.32 -14.65 -0.44
C GLU A 30 -9.75 -13.25 -0.67
N GLY A 31 -8.43 -13.12 -0.74
CA GLY A 31 -7.75 -11.87 -1.05
C GLY A 31 -7.99 -11.43 -2.49
N ALA A 32 -7.94 -12.36 -3.44
CA ALA A 32 -8.27 -12.10 -4.84
C ALA A 32 -9.72 -11.65 -5.01
N ASP A 33 -10.67 -12.32 -4.35
CA ASP A 33 -12.08 -11.95 -4.35
C ASP A 33 -12.31 -10.55 -3.78
N LEU A 34 -11.62 -10.19 -2.68
CA LEU A 34 -11.69 -8.84 -2.13
C LEU A 34 -11.16 -7.78 -3.11
N ILE A 35 -10.02 -8.04 -3.75
CA ILE A 35 -9.48 -7.12 -4.77
C ILE A 35 -10.46 -7.00 -5.94
N HIS A 36 -10.99 -8.11 -6.45
CA HIS A 36 -11.98 -8.11 -7.52
C HIS A 36 -13.25 -7.34 -7.15
N HIS A 37 -13.73 -7.47 -5.91
CA HIS A 37 -14.85 -6.69 -5.42
C HIS A 37 -14.52 -5.19 -5.43
N VAL A 38 -13.37 -4.81 -4.86
CA VAL A 38 -12.89 -3.42 -4.80
C VAL A 38 -12.83 -2.76 -6.18
N VAL A 39 -12.26 -3.44 -7.18
CA VAL A 39 -12.03 -2.84 -8.50
C VAL A 39 -13.27 -2.83 -9.40
N ASN A 40 -14.27 -3.67 -9.11
CA ASN A 40 -15.51 -3.76 -9.89
C ASN A 40 -16.72 -3.10 -9.19
N ALA A 41 -16.57 -2.67 -7.93
CA ALA A 41 -17.63 -1.97 -7.21
C ALA A 41 -18.02 -0.66 -7.94
N PRO A 42 -19.32 -0.43 -8.19
CA PRO A 42 -19.77 0.77 -8.89
C PRO A 42 -19.61 2.04 -8.06
N THR A 43 -19.61 1.92 -6.73
CA THR A 43 -19.46 3.01 -5.76
C THR A 43 -18.73 2.49 -4.52
N ALA A 44 -18.00 3.37 -3.83
CA ALA A 44 -17.54 3.08 -2.47
C ALA A 44 -18.72 3.16 -1.50
N SER A 45 -18.80 2.27 -0.53
CA SER A 45 -19.92 2.17 0.42
C SER A 45 -19.40 1.99 1.83
N ASP A 46 -19.93 2.75 2.79
CA ASP A 46 -19.59 2.55 4.20
C ASP A 46 -20.19 1.22 4.75
N ASP A 47 -21.19 0.67 4.05
CA ASP A 47 -21.95 -0.52 4.49
C ASP A 47 -21.24 -1.86 4.19
N ASP A 48 -20.29 -1.89 3.26
CA ASP A 48 -19.58 -3.12 2.88
C ASP A 48 -18.36 -3.42 3.77
N GLY A 49 -18.04 -2.51 4.71
CA GLY A 49 -16.92 -2.65 5.64
C GLY A 49 -15.54 -2.53 4.99
N ILE A 50 -15.45 -2.04 3.75
CA ILE A 50 -14.20 -1.87 3.01
C ILE A 50 -13.68 -0.45 3.20
N THR A 51 -12.36 -0.31 3.32
CA THR A 51 -11.71 1.01 3.35
C THR A 51 -10.41 0.97 2.58
N ILE A 52 -10.22 1.90 1.66
CA ILE A 52 -8.92 2.15 1.03
C ILE A 52 -8.19 3.21 1.82
N GLY A 53 -6.93 2.96 2.12
CA GLY A 53 -6.10 3.94 2.79
C GLY A 53 -4.65 3.93 2.34
N ARG A 54 -3.94 4.96 2.81
CA ARG A 54 -2.52 5.17 2.59
C ARG A 54 -1.77 5.14 3.91
N PHE A 55 -0.45 5.03 3.81
CA PHE A 55 0.44 5.22 4.94
C PHE A 55 0.79 6.69 5.14
N VAL A 56 0.70 7.13 6.38
CA VAL A 56 1.15 8.45 6.82
C VAL A 56 2.17 8.26 7.93
N MET A 57 3.23 9.06 7.92
CA MET A 57 4.27 9.10 8.94
C MET A 57 4.10 10.35 9.83
N PRO A 58 3.19 10.32 10.82
CA PRO A 58 2.83 11.52 11.59
C PRO A 58 3.99 12.10 12.40
N LEU A 59 4.91 11.25 12.88
CA LEU A 59 6.09 11.66 13.65
C LEU A 59 7.23 12.21 12.77
N HIS A 60 7.09 12.11 11.45
CA HIS A 60 8.10 12.47 10.47
C HIS A 60 7.53 13.47 9.46
N GLY A 61 6.99 14.58 9.96
CA GLY A 61 6.44 15.65 9.12
C GLY A 61 5.09 15.36 8.46
N GLY A 62 4.41 14.26 8.85
CA GLY A 62 3.13 13.88 8.24
C GLY A 62 3.29 13.40 6.80
N VAL A 63 4.46 12.86 6.44
CA VAL A 63 4.78 12.38 5.10
C VAL A 63 3.85 11.24 4.71
N ASN A 64 3.35 11.28 3.47
CA ASN A 64 2.59 10.17 2.91
C ASN A 64 3.55 9.26 2.13
N LEU A 65 3.42 7.94 2.30
CA LEU A 65 4.07 7.01 1.38
C LEU A 65 3.22 6.89 0.12
N ILE A 66 3.77 7.34 -1.01
CA ILE A 66 3.10 7.34 -2.31
C ILE A 66 3.17 5.96 -2.96
N ARG A 67 2.27 5.70 -3.92
CA ARG A 67 2.22 4.45 -4.71
C ARG A 67 1.94 3.14 -3.94
N LEU A 68 1.85 3.20 -2.61
CA LEU A 68 1.37 2.12 -1.75
C LEU A 68 -0.06 2.41 -1.32
N PHE A 69 -0.92 1.39 -1.37
CA PHE A 69 -2.25 1.49 -0.77
C PHE A 69 -2.58 0.22 0.00
N VAL A 70 -3.53 0.35 0.91
CA VAL A 70 -4.03 -0.75 1.73
C VAL A 70 -5.53 -0.86 1.55
N ILE A 71 -6.00 -2.07 1.25
CA ILE A 71 -7.41 -2.45 1.31
C ILE A 71 -7.64 -3.06 2.69
N ARG A 72 -8.45 -2.41 3.52
CA ARG A 72 -9.03 -3.03 4.72
C ARG A 72 -10.37 -3.62 4.34
N GLY A 73 -10.58 -4.90 4.62
CA GLY A 73 -11.86 -5.57 4.37
C GLY A 73 -12.72 -5.76 5.62
N PRO A 74 -13.96 -6.23 5.45
CA PRO A 74 -14.98 -6.29 6.50
C PRO A 74 -14.61 -7.22 7.67
N GLU A 75 -13.91 -8.32 7.41
CA GLU A 75 -13.54 -9.32 8.43
C GLU A 75 -12.20 -8.99 9.11
N GLY A 76 -11.71 -7.75 8.95
CA GLY A 76 -10.46 -7.31 9.54
C GLY A 76 -9.20 -7.70 8.75
N GLN A 77 -9.34 -8.22 7.53
CA GLN A 77 -8.23 -8.42 6.61
C GLN A 77 -7.64 -7.08 6.14
N TYR A 78 -6.32 -7.07 5.94
CA TYR A 78 -5.55 -5.97 5.37
C TYR A 78 -4.75 -6.52 4.19
N ILE A 79 -4.98 -5.98 3.00
CA ILE A 79 -4.19 -6.28 1.81
C ILE A 79 -3.37 -5.04 1.47
N LEU A 80 -2.06 -5.12 1.66
CA LEU A 80 -1.11 -4.11 1.24
C LEU A 80 -0.70 -4.36 -0.20
N TYR A 81 -0.89 -3.37 -1.07
CA TYR A 81 -0.29 -3.33 -2.39
C TYR A 81 1.11 -2.71 -2.34
N VAL A 82 2.08 -3.41 -2.92
CA VAL A 82 3.47 -3.01 -3.06
C VAL A 82 3.81 -2.97 -4.56
N PRO A 83 4.10 -1.80 -5.14
CA PRO A 83 4.39 -1.69 -6.56
C PRO A 83 5.72 -2.39 -6.90
N GLU A 84 5.74 -3.12 -8.01
CA GLU A 84 6.98 -3.65 -8.57
C GLU A 84 7.89 -2.49 -8.99
N GLN A 85 9.12 -2.48 -8.48
CA GLN A 85 10.18 -1.53 -8.84
C GLN A 85 11.51 -2.28 -8.94
N PRO A 86 12.51 -1.77 -9.68
CA PRO A 86 13.81 -2.44 -9.79
C PRO A 86 14.49 -2.74 -8.44
N ALA A 87 14.22 -1.90 -7.42
CA ALA A 87 14.71 -2.07 -6.06
C ALA A 87 13.70 -2.75 -5.11
N ALA A 88 12.57 -3.25 -5.61
CA ALA A 88 11.55 -3.88 -4.79
C ALA A 88 12.14 -5.12 -4.09
N PRO A 89 12.08 -5.19 -2.75
CA PRO A 89 12.79 -6.22 -1.98
C PRO A 89 11.97 -7.53 -1.86
N THR A 90 10.97 -7.71 -2.72
CA THR A 90 10.08 -8.89 -2.77
C THR A 90 9.45 -9.01 -4.16
N ASP A 91 9.08 -10.24 -4.53
CA ASP A 91 8.30 -10.62 -5.70
C ASP A 91 6.77 -10.64 -5.46
N ARG A 92 6.37 -10.38 -4.21
CA ARG A 92 4.98 -10.35 -3.78
C ARG A 92 4.45 -8.93 -3.90
N ILE A 93 3.36 -8.78 -4.66
CA ILE A 93 2.71 -7.48 -4.90
C ILE A 93 1.64 -7.23 -3.84
N PHE A 94 0.95 -8.29 -3.39
CA PHE A 94 -0.11 -8.20 -2.40
C PHE A 94 0.30 -8.91 -1.11
N HIS A 95 0.37 -8.17 -0.01
CA HIS A 95 0.68 -8.69 1.32
C HIS A 95 -0.58 -8.73 2.18
N GLU A 96 -1.12 -9.94 2.36
CA GLU A 96 -2.29 -10.21 3.18
C GLU A 96 -1.91 -10.32 4.66
N ASN A 97 -2.65 -9.62 5.51
CA ASN A 97 -2.46 -9.55 6.95
C ASN A 97 -3.82 -9.47 7.67
N HIS A 98 -3.81 -9.67 8.99
CA HIS A 98 -5.02 -9.64 9.83
C HIS A 98 -5.06 -8.44 10.78
N ASP A 99 -4.03 -7.60 10.76
CA ASP A 99 -3.97 -6.40 11.57
C ASP A 99 -3.02 -5.36 10.96
N TRP A 100 -3.28 -4.09 11.27
CA TRP A 100 -2.49 -2.94 10.79
C TRP A 100 -1.01 -3.02 11.19
N THR A 101 -0.72 -3.58 12.37
CA THR A 101 0.66 -3.60 12.90
C THR A 101 1.53 -4.48 12.01
N ARG A 102 1.05 -5.68 11.66
CA ARG A 102 1.74 -6.59 10.74
C ARG A 102 1.86 -6.00 9.34
N THR A 103 0.81 -5.33 8.85
CA THR A 103 0.85 -4.61 7.58
C THR A 103 1.96 -3.56 7.56
N GLY A 104 2.14 -2.81 8.64
CA GLY A 104 3.26 -1.85 8.77
C GLY A 104 4.63 -2.52 8.84
N TYR A 105 4.76 -3.66 9.52
CA TYR A 105 6.04 -4.38 9.62
C TYR A 105 6.56 -4.90 8.28
N VAL A 106 5.69 -5.17 7.29
CA VAL A 106 6.13 -5.50 5.93
C VAL A 106 7.07 -4.42 5.37
N LEU A 107 6.76 -3.14 5.61
CA LEU A 107 7.60 -2.02 5.17
C LEU A 107 8.88 -1.89 6.00
N GLY A 108 8.85 -2.25 7.27
CA GLY A 108 10.04 -2.33 8.12
C GLY A 108 11.01 -3.43 7.67
N GLU A 109 10.49 -4.59 7.27
CA GLU A 109 11.29 -5.69 6.73
C GLU A 109 12.00 -5.31 5.44
N PHE A 110 11.41 -4.43 4.63
CA PHE A 110 12.04 -3.93 3.40
C PHE A 110 13.35 -3.23 3.71
N LEU A 111 13.40 -2.39 4.74
CA LEU A 111 14.62 -1.67 5.14
C LEU A 111 15.79 -2.58 5.56
N GLY A 112 15.50 -3.84 5.91
CA GLY A 112 16.52 -4.86 6.22
C GLY A 112 17.05 -5.63 5.00
N LYS A 113 16.52 -5.38 3.80
CA LYS A 113 16.89 -6.09 2.56
C LYS A 113 17.74 -5.22 1.63
N PRO A 114 18.58 -5.81 0.76
CA PRO A 114 19.32 -5.07 -0.26
C PRO A 114 18.39 -4.21 -1.12
N GLY A 115 18.74 -2.94 -1.32
CA GLY A 115 17.90 -1.98 -2.07
C GLY A 115 16.68 -1.45 -1.32
N GLY A 116 16.38 -1.97 -0.12
CA GLY A 116 15.19 -1.61 0.65
C GLY A 116 15.12 -0.16 1.09
N LEU A 117 16.25 0.43 1.50
CA LEU A 117 16.33 1.86 1.83
C LEU A 117 16.00 2.73 0.61
N GLU A 118 16.62 2.44 -0.53
CA GLU A 118 16.35 3.15 -1.79
C GLU A 118 14.88 3.03 -2.19
N TYR A 119 14.33 1.80 -2.09
CA TYR A 119 12.92 1.55 -2.34
C TYR A 119 12.01 2.39 -1.42
N MET A 120 12.24 2.37 -0.11
CA MET A 120 11.43 3.13 0.84
C MET A 120 11.55 4.66 0.63
N MET A 121 12.73 5.16 0.26
CA MET A 121 12.92 6.58 -0.10
C MET A 121 12.22 6.96 -1.41
N ASN A 122 12.09 6.02 -2.35
CA ASN A 122 11.34 6.23 -3.60
C ASN A 122 9.82 6.28 -3.40
N LEU A 123 9.32 5.78 -2.26
CA LEU A 123 7.92 5.92 -1.85
C LEU A 123 7.64 7.25 -1.15
N VAL A 124 8.62 8.15 -1.06
CA VAL A 124 8.49 9.46 -0.43
C VAL A 124 8.72 10.54 -1.48
N GLN A 125 7.86 11.57 -1.48
CA GLN A 125 8.01 12.73 -2.37
C GLN A 125 9.38 13.39 -2.13
N GLU A 126 10.05 13.76 -3.22
CA GLU A 126 11.46 14.16 -3.20
C GLU A 126 11.75 15.32 -2.25
N ASP A 127 10.85 16.31 -2.21
CA ASP A 127 10.91 17.50 -1.36
C ASP A 127 10.62 17.21 0.13
N GLN A 128 10.14 16.01 0.46
CA GLN A 128 9.82 15.58 1.82
C GLN A 128 10.81 14.55 2.38
N ARG A 129 11.72 14.03 1.55
CA ARG A 129 12.66 12.96 1.91
C ARG A 129 13.51 13.28 3.14
N GLN A 130 13.88 14.56 3.35
CA GLN A 130 14.64 14.95 4.54
C GLN A 130 13.93 14.65 5.88
N HIS A 131 12.60 14.51 5.89
CA HIS A 131 11.86 14.27 7.12
C HIS A 131 11.93 12.82 7.62
N VAL A 132 12.27 11.89 6.73
CA VAL A 132 12.24 10.44 6.99
C VAL A 132 13.59 9.74 6.79
N ALA A 133 14.53 10.38 6.07
CA ALA A 133 15.81 9.79 5.69
C ALA A 133 16.57 9.21 6.90
N ASP A 134 16.80 10.03 7.93
CA ASP A 134 17.55 9.62 9.14
C ASP A 134 16.87 8.44 9.85
N TYR A 135 15.54 8.44 9.90
CA TYR A 135 14.77 7.37 10.54
C TYR A 135 14.86 6.06 9.75
N PHE A 136 14.73 6.10 8.42
CA PHE A 136 14.90 4.92 7.58
C PHE A 136 16.33 4.38 7.63
N GLU A 137 17.34 5.26 7.61
CA GLU A 137 18.74 4.85 7.79
C GLU A 137 18.98 4.20 9.16
N GLU A 138 18.40 4.76 10.22
CA GLU A 138 18.49 4.21 11.56
C GLU A 138 17.92 2.80 11.62
N ILE A 139 16.72 2.58 11.07
CA ILE A 139 16.08 1.25 11.04
C ILE A 139 16.92 0.26 10.23
N THR A 140 17.49 0.67 9.09
CA THR A 140 18.36 -0.20 8.29
C THR A 140 19.59 -0.66 9.10
N ARG A 141 20.12 0.17 10.00
CA ARG A 141 21.23 -0.20 10.89
C ARG A 141 20.78 -0.95 12.14
N LEU A 142 19.62 -0.58 12.67
CA LEU A 142 19.05 -1.09 13.93
C LEU A 142 17.54 -1.31 13.76
N PRO A 143 17.11 -2.50 13.29
CA PRO A 143 15.69 -2.78 13.05
C PRO A 143 14.79 -2.61 14.28
N SER A 144 15.35 -2.73 15.50
CA SER A 144 14.63 -2.50 16.75
C SER A 144 14.26 -1.03 17.00
N SER A 145 14.80 -0.08 16.23
CA SER A 145 14.40 1.34 16.27
C SER A 145 13.06 1.59 15.58
N TRP A 146 12.48 0.58 14.90
CA TRP A 146 11.15 0.71 14.33
C TRP A 146 10.10 0.94 15.42
N ILE A 147 9.46 2.10 15.39
CA ILE A 147 8.36 2.43 16.30
C ILE A 147 7.02 2.12 15.63
N LYS A 148 6.09 1.55 16.41
CA LYS A 148 4.78 1.11 15.92
C LYS A 148 3.95 2.28 15.38
N GLU A 149 4.12 3.46 15.96
CA GLU A 149 3.42 4.69 15.62
C GLU A 149 4.05 5.46 14.46
N ALA A 150 5.16 4.96 13.88
CA ALA A 150 5.79 5.60 12.71
C ALA A 150 4.88 5.60 11.49
N LEU A 151 3.92 4.68 11.41
CA LEU A 151 3.00 4.54 10.30
C LEU A 151 1.55 4.44 10.78
N VAL A 152 0.72 5.32 10.26
CA VAL A 152 -0.72 5.36 10.52
C VAL A 152 -1.49 5.14 9.23
N PHE A 153 -2.55 4.34 9.34
CA PHE A 153 -3.51 4.14 8.27
C PHE A 153 -4.40 5.38 8.16
N GLN A 154 -4.35 6.05 7.01
CA GLN A 154 -5.26 7.15 6.72
C GLN A 154 -6.22 6.74 5.59
N PRO A 155 -7.53 6.63 5.86
CA PRO A 155 -8.54 6.44 4.83
C PRO A 155 -8.49 7.52 3.77
N VAL A 156 -8.76 7.15 2.51
CA VAL A 156 -8.86 8.07 1.38
C VAL A 156 -10.30 8.09 0.89
N THR A 157 -10.86 9.28 0.75
CA THR A 157 -12.24 9.49 0.26
C THR A 157 -12.27 9.52 -1.27
N GLY A 158 -13.34 9.01 -1.87
CA GLY A 158 -13.56 9.04 -3.32
C GLY A 158 -14.86 8.34 -3.70
N GLU A 159 -15.39 8.64 -4.89
CA GLU A 159 -16.68 8.13 -5.38
C GLU A 159 -16.71 6.60 -5.52
N THR A 160 -15.60 6.02 -5.94
CA THR A 160 -15.39 4.56 -6.01
C THR A 160 -14.06 4.21 -5.35
N TYR A 161 -13.86 2.95 -5.00
CA TYR A 161 -12.58 2.49 -4.48
C TYR A 161 -11.42 2.71 -5.46
N LEU A 162 -11.67 2.58 -6.77
CA LEU A 162 -10.66 2.90 -7.79
C LEU A 162 -10.25 4.38 -7.77
N HIS A 163 -11.19 5.31 -7.56
CA HIS A 163 -10.84 6.73 -7.41
C HIS A 163 -10.01 6.98 -6.15
N GLN A 164 -10.27 6.24 -5.06
CA GLN A 164 -9.48 6.30 -3.83
C GLN A 164 -8.05 5.79 -4.08
N ILE A 165 -7.90 4.65 -4.76
CA ILE A 165 -6.59 4.10 -5.16
C ILE A 165 -5.86 5.07 -6.09
N GLN A 166 -6.55 5.61 -7.10
CA GLN A 166 -5.99 6.58 -8.04
C GLN A 166 -5.42 7.82 -7.33
N ALA A 167 -6.14 8.35 -6.34
CA ALA A 167 -5.69 9.50 -5.56
C ALA A 167 -4.40 9.24 -4.78
N ILE A 168 -4.06 7.97 -4.53
CA ILE A 168 -2.82 7.54 -3.87
C ILE A 168 -1.69 7.29 -4.87
N VAL A 169 -1.96 6.61 -5.99
CA VAL A 169 -0.91 6.21 -6.94
C VAL A 169 -0.48 7.31 -7.91
N ASN A 170 -1.32 8.34 -8.13
CA ASN A 170 -1.01 9.48 -9.01
C ASN A 170 -0.25 10.64 -8.32
N ARG A 171 0.12 10.49 -7.05
CA ARG A 171 0.84 11.50 -6.26
C ARG A 171 2.25 11.03 -5.93
#